data_AF-X0VLU7-F1
#
_entry.id   AF-X0VLU7-F1
#
_cell.length_a   1.000
_cell.length_b   1.000
_cell.length_c   1.000
_cell.angle_alpha   90.00
_cell.angle_beta   90.00
_cell.angle_gamma   90.00
#
_symmetry.space_group_name_H-M   'P 1'
#
loop_
_entity.id
_entity.type
_entity.pdbx_description
1 polymer ?
#
loop_
_entity_poly.entity_id
_entity_poly.type
_entity_poly.pdbx_seq_one_letter_code
_entity_poly.pdbx_strand_id
1 'polypeptide(L)'
;MKHELKDQMKDAILAAHSKALKSVHDGRESIEQAMTDNVICGALIEKFERQHKHTVCHELRGIMSGESVHDYLSINRLARKRSAHVDKRQLCLMGIIDVKEHTTAIDTETVKPSKTVSTIMTRAGREFTKKLKDRPANAWSIEEKEQFKRSMLPFLEIYNEIK
;
A
#
# COMPACT_ATOMS: atom_id res chain seq x y z
N MET A 1 -27.16 57.05 0.53
CA MET A 1 -27.70 55.79 -0.03
C MET A 1 -26.73 55.01 -0.93
N LYS A 2 -26.41 55.41 -2.19
CA LYS A 2 -25.51 54.59 -3.05
C LYS A 2 -24.07 54.46 -2.52
N HIS A 3 -23.56 55.49 -1.84
CA HIS A 3 -22.23 55.49 -1.25
C HIS A 3 -22.15 54.60 0.00
N GLU A 4 -23.14 54.67 0.90
CA GLU A 4 -23.24 53.79 2.08
C GLU A 4 -23.35 52.32 1.69
N LEU A 5 -24.10 51.99 0.65
CA LEU A 5 -24.25 50.61 0.18
C LEU A 5 -22.92 50.05 -0.39
N LYS A 6 -22.14 50.92 -1.04
CA LYS A 6 -20.80 50.58 -1.54
C LYS A 6 -19.81 50.36 -0.39
N ASP A 7 -19.87 51.17 0.66
CA ASP A 7 -18.97 51.03 1.81
C ASP A 7 -19.35 49.82 2.67
N GLN A 8 -20.64 49.55 2.88
CA GLN A 8 -21.13 48.30 3.49
C GLN A 8 -20.68 47.04 2.73
N MET A 9 -20.69 47.06 1.39
CA MET A 9 -20.17 45.94 0.60
C MET A 9 -18.66 45.75 0.77
N LYS A 10 -17.87 46.83 0.86
CA LYS A 10 -16.43 46.71 1.11
C LYS A 10 -16.15 46.11 2.49
N ASP A 11 -16.88 46.54 3.52
CA ASP A 11 -16.71 46.01 4.87
C ASP A 11 -17.08 44.52 4.93
N ALA A 12 -18.16 44.12 4.24
CA ALA A 12 -18.53 42.72 4.11
C ALA A 12 -17.47 41.88 3.38
N ILE A 13 -16.87 42.42 2.31
CA ILE A 13 -15.77 41.77 1.58
C ILE A 13 -14.53 41.64 2.47
N LEU A 14 -14.17 42.68 3.21
CA LEU A 14 -13.02 42.65 4.12
C LEU A 14 -13.22 41.61 5.23
N ALA A 15 -14.42 41.55 5.82
CA ALA A 15 -14.77 40.54 6.82
C ALA A 15 -14.71 39.12 6.24
N ALA A 16 -15.30 38.90 5.06
CA ALA A 16 -15.27 37.60 4.38
C ALA A 16 -13.85 37.18 4.00
N HIS A 17 -13.03 38.11 3.50
CA HIS A 17 -11.64 37.86 3.16
C HIS A 17 -10.82 37.47 4.39
N SER A 18 -10.95 38.23 5.49
CA SER A 18 -10.26 37.94 6.75
C SER A 18 -10.67 36.59 7.32
N LYS A 19 -11.96 36.25 7.24
CA LYS A 19 -12.47 34.93 7.63
C LYS A 19 -11.90 33.81 6.77
N ALA A 20 -11.82 34.01 5.45
CA ALA A 20 -11.25 33.03 4.53
C ALA A 20 -9.76 32.79 4.82
N LEU A 21 -8.98 33.85 5.05
CA LEU A 21 -7.56 33.73 5.41
C LEU A 21 -7.37 32.94 6.71
N LYS A 22 -8.17 33.25 7.73
CA LYS A 22 -8.13 32.51 9.00
C LYS A 22 -8.47 31.03 8.80
N SER A 23 -9.55 30.73 8.07
CA SER A 23 -9.94 29.34 7.79
C SER A 23 -8.88 28.56 7.04
N VAL A 24 -8.15 29.19 6.10
CA VAL A 24 -7.03 28.55 5.39
C VAL A 24 -5.85 28.30 6.33
N HIS A 25 -5.55 29.24 7.22
CA HIS A 25 -4.50 29.08 8.21
C HIS A 25 -4.79 27.94 9.19
N ASP A 26 -5.98 27.95 9.81
CA ASP A 26 -6.43 26.90 10.74
C ASP A 26 -6.45 25.52 10.05
N GLY A 27 -6.87 25.48 8.78
CA GLY A 27 -6.85 24.26 7.97
C GLY A 27 -5.43 23.73 7.71
N ARG A 28 -4.46 24.62 7.46
CA ARG A 28 -3.06 24.22 7.29
C ARG A 28 -2.49 23.61 8.57
N GLU A 29 -2.68 24.25 9.71
CA GLU A 29 -2.22 23.72 11.00
C GLU A 29 -2.83 22.34 11.30
N SER A 30 -4.13 22.19 11.04
CA SER A 30 -4.83 20.91 11.23
C SER A 30 -4.26 19.79 10.33
N ILE A 31 -3.93 20.12 9.08
CA ILE A 31 -3.31 19.18 8.14
C ILE A 31 -1.90 18.80 8.62
N GLU A 32 -1.09 19.76 9.08
CA GLU A 32 0.25 19.50 9.60
C GLU A 32 0.24 18.61 10.84
N GLN A 33 -0.71 18.85 11.74
CA GLN A 33 -0.92 18.01 12.91
C GLN A 33 -1.30 16.59 12.49
N ALA A 34 -2.25 16.44 11.55
CA ALA A 34 -2.64 15.12 11.04
C ALA A 34 -1.47 14.37 10.40
N MET A 35 -0.62 15.03 9.62
CA MET A 35 0.60 14.41 9.07
C MET A 35 1.52 13.91 10.18
N THR A 36 1.74 14.74 11.20
CA THR A 36 2.61 14.42 12.35
C THR A 36 2.09 13.20 13.10
N ASP A 37 0.79 13.16 13.40
CA ASP A 37 0.16 12.06 14.13
C ASP A 37 0.25 10.74 13.34
N ASN A 38 0.04 10.78 12.02
CA ASN A 38 0.17 9.61 11.15
C ASN A 38 1.62 9.06 11.14
N VAL A 39 2.62 9.94 11.08
CA VAL A 39 4.03 9.53 11.13
C VAL A 39 4.39 8.93 12.49
N ILE A 40 3.92 9.53 13.59
CA ILE A 40 4.12 9.00 14.95
C ILE A 40 3.50 7.62 15.08
N CYS A 41 2.25 7.44 14.62
CA CYS A 41 1.57 6.15 14.65
C CYS A 41 2.37 5.08 13.89
N GLY A 42 2.82 5.39 12.67
CA GLY A 42 3.66 4.48 11.88
C GLY A 42 5.01 4.17 12.52
N ALA A 43 5.61 5.10 13.26
CA ALA A 43 6.84 4.86 14.01
C ALA A 43 6.61 3.92 15.21
N LEU A 44 5.49 4.07 15.91
CA LEU A 44 5.10 3.17 17.01
C LEU A 44 4.81 1.76 16.51
N ILE A 45 4.08 1.63 15.40
CA ILE A 45 3.78 0.35 14.77
C ILE A 45 5.07 -0.33 14.31
N GLU A 46 6.02 0.40 13.68
CA GLU A 46 7.30 -0.19 13.28
C GLU A 46 8.12 -0.65 14.51
N LYS A 47 8.11 0.12 15.60
CA LYS A 47 8.79 -0.28 16.83
C LYS A 47 8.18 -1.56 17.41
N PHE A 48 6.86 -1.69 17.37
CA PHE A 48 6.13 -2.87 17.81
C PHE A 48 6.35 -4.07 16.87
N GLU A 49 6.34 -3.86 15.55
CA GLU A 49 6.66 -4.88 14.54
C GLU A 49 8.04 -5.50 14.77
N ARG A 50 9.05 -4.71 15.18
CA ARG A 50 10.39 -5.25 15.49
C ARG A 50 10.39 -6.29 16.61
N GLN A 51 9.46 -6.18 17.55
CA GLN A 51 9.27 -7.14 18.65
C GLN A 51 8.39 -8.32 18.22
N HIS A 52 7.43 -8.09 17.30
CA HIS A 52 6.41 -9.05 16.86
C HIS A 52 6.39 -9.24 15.33
N LYS A 53 7.56 -9.56 14.74
CA LYS A 53 7.84 -9.48 13.28
C LYS A 53 6.83 -10.16 12.35
N HIS A 54 6.17 -11.22 12.79
CA HIS A 54 5.24 -11.99 11.97
C HIS A 54 3.79 -11.93 12.46
N THR A 55 3.55 -11.29 13.60
CA THR A 55 2.24 -11.29 14.25
C THR A 55 1.67 -9.89 14.46
N VAL A 56 2.37 -8.82 14.07
CA VAL A 56 1.90 -7.43 14.28
C VAL A 56 0.43 -7.20 13.88
N CYS A 57 -0.01 -7.69 12.73
CA CYS A 57 -1.42 -7.55 12.29
C CYS A 57 -2.38 -8.39 13.13
N HIS A 58 -1.92 -9.49 13.71
CA HIS A 58 -2.70 -10.32 14.61
C HIS A 58 -2.80 -9.69 16.01
N GLU A 59 -1.70 -9.16 16.53
CA GLU A 59 -1.63 -8.48 17.83
C GLU A 59 -2.45 -7.18 17.86
N LEU A 60 -2.44 -6.43 16.76
CA LEU A 60 -3.22 -5.19 16.61
C LEU A 60 -4.66 -5.44 16.17
N ARG A 61 -5.07 -6.71 16.04
CA ARG A 61 -6.43 -7.08 15.64
C ARG A 61 -7.43 -6.62 16.70
N GLY A 62 -8.36 -5.77 16.31
CA GLY A 62 -9.35 -5.17 17.22
C GLY A 62 -9.05 -3.72 17.59
N ILE A 63 -7.81 -3.24 17.34
CA ILE A 63 -7.46 -1.81 17.44
C ILE A 63 -7.58 -1.15 16.07
N MET A 64 -7.02 -1.80 15.04
CA MET A 64 -7.03 -1.29 13.67
C MET A 64 -7.06 -2.43 12.65
N SER A 65 -7.37 -2.09 11.39
CA SER A 65 -7.33 -3.06 10.30
C SER A 65 -5.89 -3.38 9.89
N GLY A 66 -5.66 -4.54 9.28
CA GLY A 66 -4.35 -4.90 8.73
C GLY A 66 -3.92 -3.97 7.58
N GLU A 67 -4.87 -3.41 6.84
CA GLU A 67 -4.63 -2.39 5.82
C GLU A 67 -4.10 -1.10 6.45
N SER A 68 -4.74 -0.62 7.52
CA SER A 68 -4.26 0.54 8.28
C SER A 68 -2.84 0.34 8.83
N VAL A 69 -2.52 -0.86 9.35
CA VAL A 69 -1.15 -1.19 9.79
C VAL A 69 -0.16 -1.04 8.63
N HIS A 70 -0.50 -1.56 7.46
CA HIS A 70 0.35 -1.46 6.27
C HIS A 70 0.52 -0.01 5.80
N ASP A 71 -0.55 0.79 5.83
CA ASP A 71 -0.53 2.18 5.41
C ASP A 71 0.32 3.04 6.34
N TYR A 72 0.17 2.88 7.66
CA TYR A 72 1.02 3.58 8.64
C TYR A 72 2.51 3.21 8.50
N LEU A 73 2.82 1.92 8.30
CA LEU A 73 4.20 1.48 8.03
C LEU A 73 4.73 2.09 6.73
N SER A 74 3.90 2.19 5.70
CA SER A 74 4.24 2.81 4.42
C SER A 74 4.48 4.31 4.56
N ILE A 75 3.61 5.02 5.28
CA ILE A 75 3.73 6.44 5.60
C ILE A 75 5.06 6.72 6.31
N ASN A 76 5.36 6.01 7.40
CA ASN A 76 6.60 6.21 8.16
C ASN A 76 7.86 5.90 7.30
N ARG A 77 7.84 4.84 6.49
CA ARG A 77 8.94 4.54 5.54
C ARG A 77 9.14 5.64 4.49
N LEU A 78 8.06 6.25 4.01
CA LEU A 78 8.12 7.33 3.03
C LEU A 78 8.59 8.64 3.68
N ALA A 79 8.10 8.95 4.88
CA ALA A 79 8.47 10.15 5.65
C ALA A 79 9.98 10.21 5.95
N ARG A 80 10.64 9.06 6.13
CA ARG A 80 12.11 8.98 6.28
C ARG A 80 12.90 9.35 5.04
N LYS A 81 12.28 9.27 3.85
CA LYS A 81 12.95 9.50 2.56
C LYS A 81 12.59 10.85 1.96
N ARG A 82 11.39 11.36 2.25
CA ARG A 82 10.79 12.53 1.58
C ARG A 82 9.90 13.28 2.56
N SER A 83 9.81 14.60 2.41
CA SER A 83 8.88 15.41 3.19
C SER A 83 7.43 15.06 2.86
N ALA A 84 6.61 14.92 3.90
CA ALA A 84 5.20 14.57 3.77
C ALA A 84 4.39 15.62 2.99
N HIS A 85 4.78 16.90 3.06
CA HIS A 85 4.10 18.00 2.37
C HIS A 85 4.11 17.91 0.84
N VAL A 86 5.09 17.22 0.24
CA VAL A 86 5.27 17.19 -1.22
C VAL A 86 4.86 15.83 -1.81
N ASP A 87 4.89 14.77 -1.00
CA ASP A 87 4.63 13.42 -1.50
C ASP A 87 3.13 13.13 -1.58
N LYS A 88 2.56 13.28 -2.79
CA LYS A 88 1.16 12.96 -3.08
C LYS A 88 0.75 11.57 -2.62
N ARG A 89 1.65 10.58 -2.63
CA ARG A 89 1.31 9.22 -2.16
C ARG A 89 1.13 9.20 -0.66
N GLN A 90 1.96 9.91 0.09
CA GLN A 90 1.79 10.04 1.55
C GLN A 90 0.48 10.77 1.87
N LEU A 91 0.16 11.84 1.15
CA LEU A 91 -1.08 12.59 1.34
C LEU A 91 -2.33 11.75 1.04
N CYS A 92 -2.26 10.87 0.04
CA CYS A 92 -3.32 9.91 -0.25
C CYS A 92 -3.45 8.83 0.84
N LEU A 93 -2.34 8.24 1.30
CA LEU A 93 -2.36 7.25 2.39
C LEU A 93 -2.89 7.83 3.71
N MET A 94 -2.66 9.12 3.96
CA MET A 94 -3.18 9.81 5.13
C MET A 94 -4.65 10.26 4.99
N GLY A 95 -5.27 10.09 3.81
CA GLY A 95 -6.62 10.57 3.52
C GLY A 95 -6.75 12.10 3.45
N ILE A 96 -5.65 12.83 3.30
CA ILE A 96 -5.64 14.31 3.18
C ILE A 96 -6.06 14.74 1.77
N ILE A 97 -5.69 13.94 0.77
CA ILE A 97 -6.11 14.13 -0.61
C ILE A 97 -6.77 12.84 -1.07
N ASP A 98 -7.96 12.94 -1.64
CA ASP A 98 -8.62 11.79 -2.24
C ASP A 98 -7.71 11.16 -3.30
N VAL A 99 -7.64 9.83 -3.30
CA VAL A 99 -7.08 9.11 -4.44
C VAL A 99 -7.93 9.54 -5.63
N LYS A 100 -7.35 10.32 -6.56
CA LYS A 100 -8.03 10.57 -7.83
C LYS A 100 -8.34 9.19 -8.40
N GLU A 101 -9.63 8.82 -8.39
CA GLU A 101 -10.11 7.72 -9.21
C GLU A 101 -9.56 8.01 -10.60
N HIS A 102 -8.64 7.18 -11.06
CA HIS A 102 -8.27 7.22 -12.46
C HIS A 102 -9.56 6.91 -13.20
N THR A 103 -10.17 7.94 -13.78
CA THR A 103 -11.19 7.80 -14.83
C THR A 103 -10.46 7.21 -16.04
N THR A 104 -10.23 5.91 -15.96
CA THR A 104 -9.88 5.02 -17.06
C THR A 104 -10.92 3.91 -16.92
N ALA A 105 -12.11 4.05 -17.51
CA ALA A 105 -12.35 3.59 -18.87
C ALA A 105 -11.59 2.27 -19.14
N ILE A 106 -12.38 1.20 -19.22
CA ILE A 106 -12.04 -0.20 -19.51
C ILE A 106 -11.65 -1.02 -18.27
N ASP A 107 -12.69 -1.50 -17.59
CA ASP A 107 -12.66 -2.77 -16.84
C ASP A 107 -12.36 -3.92 -17.81
N THR A 108 -11.09 -4.09 -18.13
CA THR A 108 -10.55 -5.43 -18.34
C THR A 108 -9.75 -5.72 -17.10
N GLU A 109 -10.33 -6.50 -16.19
CA GLU A 109 -9.63 -7.11 -15.07
C GLU A 109 -8.43 -7.90 -15.62
N THR A 110 -7.31 -7.22 -15.79
CA THR A 110 -6.01 -7.87 -15.86
C THR A 110 -5.73 -8.30 -14.44
N VAL A 111 -6.29 -9.45 -14.06
CA VAL A 111 -5.98 -10.15 -12.82
C VAL A 111 -4.47 -10.32 -12.78
N LYS A 112 -3.80 -9.43 -12.06
CA LYS A 112 -2.35 -9.48 -11.93
C LYS A 112 -2.05 -10.81 -11.24
N PRO A 113 -1.17 -11.66 -11.80
CA PRO A 113 -0.88 -12.95 -11.19
C PRO A 113 -0.39 -12.70 -9.77
N SER A 114 -0.93 -13.46 -8.81
CA SER A 114 -0.53 -13.36 -7.40
C SER A 114 1.00 -13.39 -7.31
N LYS A 115 1.59 -12.27 -6.86
CA LYS A 115 3.05 -12.10 -6.76
C LYS A 115 3.68 -13.19 -5.90
N THR A 116 2.90 -13.71 -4.94
CA THR A 116 3.25 -14.82 -4.06
C THR A 116 3.43 -16.12 -4.85
N VAL A 117 2.47 -16.50 -5.69
CA VAL A 117 2.54 -17.74 -6.49
C VAL A 117 3.68 -17.66 -7.51
N SER A 118 3.79 -16.54 -8.23
CA SER A 118 4.88 -16.34 -9.22
C SER A 118 6.27 -16.43 -8.58
N THR A 119 6.45 -15.86 -7.39
CA THR A 119 7.74 -15.90 -6.66
C THR A 119 8.06 -17.30 -6.14
N ILE A 120 7.06 -18.01 -5.60
CA ILE A 120 7.21 -19.39 -5.13
C ILE A 120 7.58 -20.31 -6.31
N MET A 121 6.86 -20.23 -7.42
CA MET A 121 7.15 -21.02 -8.62
C MET A 121 8.54 -20.73 -9.20
N THR A 122 8.95 -19.46 -9.24
CA THR A 122 10.28 -19.08 -9.73
C THR A 122 11.39 -19.62 -8.83
N ARG A 123 11.21 -19.57 -7.50
CA ARG A 123 12.19 -20.09 -6.54
C ARG A 123 12.28 -21.61 -6.60
N ALA A 124 11.13 -22.29 -6.64
CA ALA A 124 11.07 -23.74 -6.80
C ALA A 124 11.73 -24.17 -8.12
N GLY A 125 11.42 -23.50 -9.24
CA GLY A 125 12.03 -23.77 -10.55
C GLY A 125 13.55 -23.63 -10.57
N ARG A 126 14.10 -22.63 -9.89
CA ARG A 126 15.56 -22.46 -9.75
C ARG A 126 16.20 -23.60 -8.96
N GLU A 127 15.61 -23.99 -7.84
CA GLU A 127 16.09 -25.12 -7.03
C GLU A 127 15.99 -26.44 -7.81
N PHE A 128 14.92 -26.66 -8.57
CA PHE A 128 14.78 -27.82 -9.45
C PHE A 128 15.85 -27.83 -10.54
N THR A 129 16.08 -26.70 -11.20
CA THR A 129 17.09 -26.58 -12.25
C THR A 129 18.49 -26.85 -11.69
N LYS A 130 18.77 -26.41 -10.46
CA LYS A 130 20.04 -26.67 -9.77
C LYS A 130 20.21 -28.15 -9.45
N LYS A 131 19.20 -28.79 -8.84
CA LYS A 131 19.26 -30.23 -8.52
C LYS A 131 19.32 -31.14 -9.75
N LEU A 132 18.66 -30.75 -10.84
CA LEU A 132 18.71 -31.48 -12.12
C LEU A 132 20.05 -31.32 -12.85
N LYS A 133 20.80 -30.25 -12.60
CA LYS A 133 22.19 -30.12 -13.07
C LYS A 133 23.12 -31.06 -12.32
N ASP A 134 22.93 -31.22 -11.01
CA ASP A 134 23.79 -32.04 -10.15
C ASP A 134 23.50 -33.55 -10.32
N ARG A 135 22.22 -33.94 -10.48
CA ARG A 135 21.81 -35.32 -10.78
C ARG A 135 20.70 -35.33 -11.83
N PRO A 136 21.03 -35.60 -13.11
CA PRO A 136 20.05 -35.55 -14.20
C PRO A 136 18.99 -36.65 -14.03
N ALA A 137 17.78 -36.39 -14.56
CA ALA A 137 16.62 -37.28 -14.44
C ALA A 137 16.86 -38.71 -14.96
N ASN A 138 17.84 -38.89 -15.85
CA ASN A 138 18.23 -40.21 -16.37
C ASN A 138 18.87 -41.10 -15.30
N ALA A 139 19.47 -40.51 -14.27
CA ALA A 139 20.13 -41.21 -13.16
C ALA A 139 19.19 -41.49 -11.96
N TRP A 140 17.89 -41.23 -12.12
CA TRP A 140 16.90 -41.45 -11.07
C TRP A 140 16.33 -42.86 -11.17
N SER A 141 16.04 -43.48 -10.02
CA SER A 141 15.35 -44.76 -9.96
C SER A 141 13.93 -44.64 -10.50
N ILE A 142 13.33 -45.78 -10.86
CA ILE A 142 11.95 -45.82 -11.38
C ILE A 142 10.96 -45.30 -10.32
N GLU A 143 11.20 -45.63 -9.04
CA GLU A 143 10.40 -45.18 -7.91
C GLU A 143 10.51 -43.66 -7.68
N GLU A 144 11.72 -43.10 -7.76
CA GLU A 144 11.97 -41.64 -7.65
C GLU A 144 11.24 -40.88 -8.79
N LYS A 145 11.25 -41.44 -10.01
CA LYS A 145 10.55 -40.86 -11.16
C LYS A 145 9.03 -40.89 -10.99
N GLU A 146 8.48 -41.98 -10.47
CA GLU A 146 7.05 -42.08 -10.20
C GLU A 146 6.59 -41.15 -9.08
N GLN A 147 7.34 -41.08 -7.98
CA GLN A 147 7.04 -40.16 -6.88
C GLN A 147 7.07 -38.70 -7.36
N PHE A 148 8.07 -38.35 -8.17
CA PHE A 148 8.16 -37.03 -8.76
C PHE A 148 6.97 -36.74 -9.69
N LYS A 149 6.61 -37.67 -10.57
CA LYS A 149 5.44 -37.55 -11.46
C LYS A 149 4.16 -37.29 -10.65
N ARG A 150 3.96 -38.00 -9.53
CA ARG A 150 2.81 -37.77 -8.63
C ARG A 150 2.83 -36.38 -8.01
N SER A 151 4.00 -35.90 -7.56
CA SER A 151 4.12 -34.55 -6.99
C SER A 151 3.89 -33.42 -7.98
N MET A 152 4.12 -33.68 -9.27
CA MET A 152 3.94 -32.72 -10.35
C MET A 152 2.52 -32.70 -10.94
N LEU A 153 1.66 -33.68 -10.62
CA LEU A 153 0.29 -33.76 -11.13
C LEU A 153 -0.53 -32.47 -10.90
N PRO A 154 -0.57 -31.89 -9.68
CA PRO A 154 -1.37 -30.69 -9.44
C PRO A 154 -0.92 -29.49 -10.28
N PHE A 155 0.38 -29.40 -10.60
CA PHE A 155 0.92 -28.33 -11.43
C PHE A 155 0.58 -28.51 -12.91
N LEU A 156 0.51 -29.76 -13.38
CA LEU A 156 0.09 -30.09 -14.74
C LEU A 156 -1.40 -29.84 -14.95
N GLU A 157 -2.22 -30.13 -13.94
CA GLU A 157 -3.66 -29.80 -13.94
C GLU A 157 -3.87 -28.30 -14.10
N ILE A 158 -3.21 -27.48 -13.27
CA ILE A 158 -3.24 -26.02 -13.37
C ILE A 158 -2.72 -25.54 -14.74
N TYR A 159 -1.64 -26.13 -15.26
CA TYR A 159 -1.10 -25.75 -16.57
C TYR A 159 -2.08 -26.05 -17.71
N ASN A 160 -2.81 -27.17 -17.63
CA ASN A 160 -3.82 -27.55 -18.61
C ASN A 160 -5.09 -26.67 -18.53
N GLU A 161 -5.44 -26.16 -17.34
CA GLU A 161 -6.55 -25.21 -17.17
C GLU A 161 -6.23 -23.80 -17.73
N ILE A 162 -4.94 -23.43 -17.78
CA ILE A 162 -4.48 -22.14 -18.27
C ILE A 162 -4.24 -22.14 -19.80
N LYS A 163 -4.14 -23.32 -20.42
CA LYS A 163 -3.89 -23.48 -21.86
C LYS A 163 -5.19 -23.59 -22.66
#